data_AF-Q3KRK6-F1
#
_entry.id   AF-Q3KRK6-F1
#
_cell.length_a   1.000
_cell.length_b   1.000
_cell.length_c   1.000
_cell.angle_alpha   90.00
_cell.angle_beta   90.00
_cell.angle_gamma   90.00
#
_symmetry.space_group_name_H-M   'P 1'
#
loop_
_entity.id
_entity.type
_entity.pdbx_description
1 polymer ?
#
loop_
_entity_poly.entity_id
_entity_poly.type
_entity_poly.pdbx_seq_one_letter_code
_entity_poly.pdbx_strand_id
1 'polypeptide(L)'
;HDDLPGMDDDEMRHGKPTLHKAFDEATAVLAGDSLHALAFDILTQPDTSTDPFVRAELVATLARASGHDGMAGGQMMDIVSEEQSYDLRQVTRLQQLKTGALLAASVEMGAVLGRVAPEGRTHLRAYARDIGLAFQIADDILDVE
;
A
#
# COMPACT_ATOMS: atom_id res chain seq x y z
N HIS A 1 10.41 3.36 3.34
CA HIS A 1 10.76 4.72 2.88
C HIS A 1 10.23 5.73 3.86
N ASP A 2 8.97 5.62 4.28
CA ASP A 2 8.33 6.50 5.29
C ASP A 2 9.18 6.80 6.53
N ASP A 3 9.86 5.81 7.12
CA ASP A 3 10.71 6.04 8.30
C ASP A 3 11.94 6.97 8.07
N LEU A 4 12.21 7.46 6.85
CA LEU A 4 13.38 8.30 6.56
C LEU A 4 13.21 9.73 7.13
N PRO A 5 14.32 10.45 7.40
CA PRO A 5 14.25 11.82 7.94
C PRO A 5 13.50 12.85 7.08
N GLY A 6 13.33 12.59 5.79
CA GLY A 6 12.56 13.44 4.88
C GLY A 6 11.07 13.11 4.82
N MET A 7 10.59 12.19 5.66
CA MET A 7 9.20 11.74 5.76
C MET A 7 8.84 11.73 7.26
N ASP A 8 8.66 10.56 7.89
CA ASP A 8 8.17 10.47 9.28
C ASP A 8 9.30 10.62 10.31
N ASP A 9 10.58 10.49 9.91
CA ASP A 9 11.77 10.54 10.78
C ASP A 9 11.73 9.57 11.99
N ASP A 10 11.05 8.44 11.85
CA ASP A 10 10.93 7.42 12.88
C ASP A 10 12.30 6.77 13.21
N GLU A 11 12.71 6.80 14.48
CA GLU A 11 13.93 6.10 14.92
C GLU A 11 13.70 4.60 15.19
N MET A 12 12.47 4.22 15.53
CA MET A 12 12.10 2.90 16.00
C MET A 12 10.80 2.40 15.36
N ARG A 13 10.75 1.12 14.97
CA ARG A 13 9.54 0.43 14.50
C ARG A 13 9.41 -0.93 15.17
N HIS A 14 8.27 -1.19 15.79
CA HIS A 14 7.99 -2.41 16.59
C HIS A 14 9.12 -2.78 17.57
N GLY A 15 9.64 -1.79 18.30
CA GLY A 15 10.68 -1.98 19.32
C GLY A 15 12.08 -2.26 18.76
N LYS A 16 12.31 -2.07 17.46
CA LYS A 16 13.62 -2.20 16.81
C LYS A 16 14.01 -0.92 16.09
N PRO A 17 15.31 -0.62 15.92
CA PRO A 17 15.74 0.53 15.12
C PRO A 17 15.22 0.44 13.69
N THR A 18 14.79 1.56 13.12
CA THR A 18 14.41 1.65 11.71
C THR A 18 15.63 1.45 10.81
N LEU A 19 15.38 1.18 9.53
CA LEU A 19 16.43 0.72 8.62
C LEU A 19 17.56 1.76 8.47
N HIS A 20 17.21 3.05 8.44
CA HIS A 20 18.17 4.13 8.31
C HIS A 20 18.99 4.36 9.60
N LYS A 21 18.43 4.02 10.78
CA LYS A 21 19.17 4.05 12.05
C LYS A 21 20.06 2.82 12.25
N ALA A 22 19.63 1.65 11.80
CA ALA A 22 20.39 0.42 11.91
C ALA A 22 21.57 0.34 10.93
N PHE A 23 21.44 1.01 9.78
CA PHE A 23 22.44 1.07 8.71
C PHE A 23 22.75 2.54 8.39
N ASP A 24 22.24 3.03 7.26
CA ASP A 24 22.34 4.42 6.81
C ASP A 24 21.17 4.73 5.86
N GLU A 25 20.96 6.00 5.56
CA GLU A 25 19.87 6.47 4.69
C GLU A 25 19.98 5.91 3.26
N ALA A 26 21.19 5.86 2.68
CA ALA A 26 21.38 5.38 1.32
C ALA A 26 20.99 3.90 1.18
N THR A 27 21.36 3.09 2.16
CA THR A 27 20.97 1.68 2.28
C THR A 27 19.46 1.55 2.44
N ALA A 28 18.84 2.39 3.26
CA ALA A 28 17.40 2.35 3.48
C ALA A 28 16.59 2.71 2.21
N VAL A 29 17.06 3.71 1.44
CA VAL A 29 16.48 4.08 0.14
C VAL A 29 16.60 2.91 -0.84
N LEU A 30 17.82 2.38 -1.05
CA LEU A 30 18.07 1.31 -2.02
C LEU A 30 17.37 -0.01 -1.64
N ALA A 31 17.23 -0.30 -0.35
CA ALA A 31 16.46 -1.45 0.11
C ALA A 31 14.98 -1.31 -0.23
N GLY A 32 14.38 -0.13 0.00
CA GLY A 32 13.00 0.14 -0.38
C GLY A 32 12.78 0.02 -1.90
N ASP A 33 13.67 0.62 -2.70
CA ASP A 33 13.61 0.55 -4.17
C ASP A 33 13.71 -0.91 -4.66
N SER A 34 14.63 -1.68 -4.07
CA SER A 34 14.84 -3.08 -4.40
C SER A 34 13.65 -3.95 -4.01
N LEU A 35 13.05 -3.73 -2.84
CA LEU A 35 11.86 -4.46 -2.40
C LEU A 35 10.63 -4.13 -3.26
N HIS A 36 10.48 -2.88 -3.67
CA HIS A 36 9.42 -2.46 -4.58
C HIS A 36 9.57 -3.17 -5.93
N ALA A 37 10.79 -3.18 -6.51
CA ALA A 37 11.07 -3.90 -7.76
C ALA A 37 10.89 -5.43 -7.62
N LEU A 38 11.35 -6.01 -6.51
CA LEU A 38 11.22 -7.44 -6.21
C LEU A 38 9.76 -7.89 -6.15
N ALA A 39 8.86 -7.05 -5.62
CA ALA A 39 7.44 -7.38 -5.60
C ALA A 39 6.87 -7.63 -7.02
N PHE A 40 7.27 -6.81 -8.01
CA PHE A 40 6.87 -7.02 -9.40
C PHE A 40 7.57 -8.21 -10.04
N ASP A 41 8.86 -8.41 -9.74
CA ASP A 41 9.60 -9.58 -10.22
C ASP A 41 8.89 -10.88 -9.81
N ILE A 42 8.56 -11.03 -8.53
CA ILE A 42 7.82 -12.19 -8.00
C ILE A 42 6.53 -12.43 -8.78
N LEU A 43 5.73 -11.39 -9.04
CA LEU A 43 4.46 -11.54 -9.77
C LEU A 43 4.64 -11.99 -11.23
N THR A 44 5.80 -11.75 -11.83
CA THR A 44 6.11 -12.17 -13.20
C THR A 44 6.58 -13.62 -13.28
N GLN A 45 6.97 -14.23 -12.16
CA GLN A 45 7.52 -15.59 -12.12
C GLN A 45 6.45 -16.67 -12.38
N PRO A 46 6.80 -17.76 -13.09
CA PRO A 46 5.90 -18.88 -13.32
C PRO A 46 5.34 -19.55 -12.05
N ASP A 47 6.07 -19.45 -10.94
CA ASP A 47 5.66 -19.99 -9.63
C ASP A 47 4.45 -19.24 -9.05
N THR A 48 4.25 -17.97 -9.43
CA THR A 48 3.05 -17.20 -9.06
C THR A 48 1.82 -17.68 -9.84
N SER A 49 1.98 -17.96 -11.12
CA SER A 49 0.94 -18.55 -11.98
C SER A 49 1.57 -18.99 -13.29
N THR A 50 1.14 -20.14 -13.84
CA THR A 50 1.59 -20.59 -15.16
C THR A 50 0.98 -19.76 -16.30
N ASP A 51 -0.16 -19.09 -16.07
CA ASP A 51 -0.86 -18.27 -17.05
C ASP A 51 -0.27 -16.84 -17.12
N PRO A 52 0.32 -16.43 -18.26
CA PRO A 52 0.90 -15.10 -18.41
C PRO A 52 -0.13 -13.96 -18.30
N PHE A 53 -1.39 -14.19 -18.65
CA PHE A 53 -2.43 -13.16 -18.54
C PHE A 53 -2.79 -12.88 -17.09
N VAL A 54 -2.85 -13.93 -16.26
CA VAL A 54 -3.01 -13.81 -14.81
C VAL A 54 -1.85 -13.00 -14.22
N ARG A 55 -0.59 -13.32 -14.57
CA ARG A 55 0.58 -12.57 -14.08
C ARG A 55 0.55 -11.10 -14.49
N ALA A 56 0.21 -10.81 -15.75
CA ALA A 56 0.06 -9.43 -16.22
C ALA A 56 -1.02 -8.65 -15.45
N GLU A 57 -2.15 -9.29 -15.15
CA GLU A 57 -3.23 -8.68 -14.38
C GLU A 57 -2.84 -8.42 -12.91
N LEU A 58 -2.06 -9.32 -12.30
CA LEU A 58 -1.51 -9.13 -10.95
C LEU A 58 -0.54 -7.95 -10.92
N VAL A 59 0.40 -7.88 -11.87
CA VAL A 59 1.35 -6.76 -12.00
C VAL A 59 0.60 -5.44 -12.18
N ALA A 60 -0.40 -5.40 -13.06
CA ALA A 60 -1.18 -4.19 -13.28
C ALA A 60 -1.98 -3.75 -12.04
N THR A 61 -2.48 -4.72 -11.27
CA THR A 61 -3.21 -4.47 -10.01
C THR A 61 -2.29 -3.87 -8.96
N LEU A 62 -1.13 -4.48 -8.72
CA LEU A 62 -0.16 -3.97 -7.76
C LEU A 62 0.41 -2.60 -8.18
N ALA A 63 0.73 -2.41 -9.47
CA ALA A 63 1.29 -1.16 -9.98
C ALA A 63 0.37 0.04 -9.75
N ARG A 64 -0.94 -0.12 -10.02
CA ARG A 64 -1.93 0.93 -9.76
C ARG A 64 -2.08 1.22 -8.27
N ALA A 65 -2.11 0.17 -7.45
CA ALA A 65 -2.30 0.31 -6.01
C ALA A 65 -1.08 0.89 -5.28
N SER A 66 0.13 0.64 -5.76
CA SER A 66 1.36 1.18 -5.16
C SER A 66 1.74 2.58 -5.66
N GLY A 67 1.30 2.95 -6.87
CA GLY A 67 1.72 4.17 -7.55
C GLY A 67 1.02 5.46 -7.11
N HIS A 68 1.13 6.48 -7.96
CA HIS A 68 0.58 7.83 -7.73
C HIS A 68 -0.95 7.89 -7.52
N ASP A 69 -1.72 6.99 -8.12
CA ASP A 69 -3.16 6.87 -7.91
C ASP A 69 -3.52 5.92 -6.75
N GLY A 70 -2.53 5.51 -5.97
CA GLY A 70 -2.62 4.56 -4.85
C GLY A 70 -1.77 5.02 -3.66
N MET A 71 -1.05 4.07 -3.03
CA MET A 71 -0.26 4.25 -1.82
C MET A 71 0.65 5.48 -1.87
N ALA A 72 1.48 5.62 -2.91
CA ALA A 72 2.41 6.75 -3.00
C ALA A 72 1.70 8.11 -3.11
N GLY A 73 0.56 8.16 -3.80
CA GLY A 73 -0.28 9.35 -3.84
C GLY A 73 -0.89 9.67 -2.47
N GLY A 74 -1.34 8.63 -1.76
CA GLY A 74 -1.84 8.76 -0.39
C GLY A 74 -0.77 9.27 0.57
N GLN A 75 0.46 8.76 0.47
CA GLN A 75 1.59 9.23 1.28
C GLN A 75 1.91 10.70 1.01
N MET A 76 1.86 11.14 -0.26
CA MET A 76 2.04 12.54 -0.58
C MET A 76 0.92 13.43 -0.02
N MET A 77 -0.34 12.97 -0.06
CA MET A 77 -1.44 13.69 0.57
C MET A 77 -1.24 13.82 2.08
N ASP A 78 -0.71 12.80 2.72
CA ASP A 78 -0.44 12.79 4.16
C ASP A 78 0.63 13.80 4.56
N ILE A 79 1.77 13.81 3.86
CA ILE A 79 2.85 14.80 4.06
C ILE A 79 2.31 16.24 3.89
N VAL A 80 1.48 16.48 2.87
CA VAL A 80 0.90 17.82 2.63
C VAL A 80 -0.17 18.18 3.67
N SER A 81 -0.80 17.19 4.32
CA SER A 81 -1.83 17.43 5.34
C SER A 81 -1.27 18.05 6.62
N GLU A 82 0.02 17.88 6.91
CA GLU A 82 0.68 18.57 8.03
C GLU A 82 0.66 20.10 7.88
N GLU A 83 0.62 20.58 6.63
CA GLU A 83 0.56 22.01 6.29
C GLU A 83 -0.87 22.52 6.04
N GLN A 84 -1.87 21.64 5.96
CA GLN A 84 -3.23 21.97 5.51
C GLN A 84 -4.33 21.27 6.30
N SER A 85 -5.37 22.01 6.69
CA SER A 85 -6.56 21.38 7.29
C SER A 85 -7.37 20.65 6.23
N TYR A 86 -7.57 19.35 6.43
CA TYR A 86 -8.39 18.51 5.57
C TYR A 86 -9.83 18.41 6.08
N ASP A 87 -10.79 18.44 5.14
CA ASP A 87 -12.15 18.05 5.43
C ASP A 87 -12.30 16.51 5.49
N LEU A 88 -13.45 16.02 5.94
CA LEU A 88 -13.70 14.58 6.05
C LEU A 88 -13.54 13.83 4.71
N ARG A 89 -13.83 14.48 3.57
CA ARG A 89 -13.69 13.85 2.25
C ARG A 89 -12.23 13.70 1.87
N GLN A 90 -11.41 14.70 2.16
CA GLN A 90 -9.97 14.67 1.92
C GLN A 90 -9.29 13.63 2.81
N VAL A 91 -9.64 13.57 4.10
CA VAL A 91 -9.16 12.52 5.02
C VAL A 91 -9.57 11.14 4.51
N THR A 92 -10.85 10.96 4.14
CA THR A 92 -11.32 9.67 3.60
C THR A 92 -10.55 9.29 2.33
N ARG A 93 -10.27 10.24 1.45
CA ARG A 93 -9.51 10.00 0.20
C ARG A 93 -8.05 9.64 0.49
N LEU A 94 -7.39 10.37 1.39
CA LEU A 94 -6.03 10.05 1.85
C LEU A 94 -5.98 8.60 2.32
N GLN A 95 -6.90 8.20 3.20
CA GLN A 95 -6.90 6.86 3.79
C GLN A 95 -7.22 5.74 2.80
N GLN A 96 -8.12 6.01 1.85
CA GLN A 96 -8.37 5.10 0.72
C GLN A 96 -7.14 4.85 -0.14
N LEU A 97 -6.24 5.85 -0.25
CA LEU A 97 -5.03 5.76 -1.05
C LEU A 97 -3.86 5.18 -0.25
N LYS A 98 -3.49 5.81 0.88
CA LYS A 98 -2.30 5.48 1.68
C LYS A 98 -2.35 4.03 2.15
N THR A 99 -3.48 3.63 2.73
CA THR A 99 -3.64 2.29 3.36
C THR A 99 -4.59 1.41 2.55
N GLY A 100 -5.73 1.95 2.13
CA GLY A 100 -6.81 1.18 1.51
C GLY A 100 -6.43 0.55 0.16
N ALA A 101 -5.57 1.19 -0.63
CA ALA A 101 -5.24 0.75 -1.99
C ALA A 101 -4.56 -0.64 -2.00
N LEU A 102 -3.60 -0.88 -1.10
CA LEU A 102 -2.90 -2.16 -1.02
C LEU A 102 -3.75 -3.28 -0.41
N LEU A 103 -4.63 -2.95 0.54
CA LEU A 103 -5.62 -3.90 1.06
C LEU A 103 -6.59 -4.34 -0.04
N ALA A 104 -7.08 -3.40 -0.85
CA ALA A 104 -7.92 -3.67 -2.01
C ALA A 104 -7.19 -4.50 -3.08
N ALA A 105 -5.92 -4.17 -3.35
CA ALA A 105 -5.10 -4.94 -4.28
C ALA A 105 -4.92 -6.38 -3.82
N SER A 106 -4.70 -6.62 -2.53
CA SER A 106 -4.54 -7.97 -1.97
C SER A 106 -5.78 -8.85 -2.23
N VAL A 107 -6.98 -8.29 -2.02
CA VAL A 107 -8.24 -8.99 -2.30
C VAL A 107 -8.46 -9.20 -3.80
N GLU A 108 -8.21 -8.17 -4.62
CA GLU A 108 -8.36 -8.26 -6.08
C GLU A 108 -7.40 -9.30 -6.67
N MET A 109 -6.15 -9.34 -6.22
CA MET A 109 -5.14 -10.33 -6.65
C MET A 109 -5.55 -11.75 -6.28
N GLY A 110 -6.19 -11.96 -5.12
CA GLY A 110 -6.82 -13.24 -4.77
C GLY A 110 -7.92 -13.65 -5.75
N ALA A 111 -8.75 -12.70 -6.19
CA ALA A 111 -9.80 -12.94 -7.19
C ALA A 111 -9.22 -13.26 -8.58
N VAL A 112 -8.14 -12.58 -8.98
CA VAL A 112 -7.38 -12.83 -10.21
C VAL A 112 -6.81 -14.25 -10.22
N LEU A 113 -6.13 -14.66 -9.14
CA LEU A 113 -5.61 -16.03 -8.98
C LEU A 113 -6.73 -17.07 -8.97
N GLY A 114 -7.86 -16.75 -8.35
CA GLY A 114 -9.08 -17.57 -8.35
C GLY A 114 -9.83 -17.58 -9.68
N ARG A 115 -9.35 -16.88 -10.71
CA ARG A 115 -9.98 -16.75 -12.04
C ARG A 115 -11.43 -16.27 -11.99
N VAL A 116 -11.76 -15.44 -11.00
CA VAL A 116 -13.07 -14.80 -10.91
C VAL A 116 -13.18 -13.78 -12.04
N ALA A 117 -14.26 -13.86 -12.82
CA ALA A 117 -14.52 -12.90 -13.89
C ALA A 117 -14.68 -11.47 -13.33
N PRO A 118 -14.27 -10.41 -14.05
CA PRO A 118 -14.27 -9.03 -13.55
C PRO A 118 -15.61 -8.56 -12.95
N GLU A 119 -16.73 -9.03 -13.50
CA GLU A 119 -18.09 -8.72 -13.06
C GLU A 119 -18.38 -9.31 -11.68
N GLY A 120 -17.86 -10.51 -11.41
CA GLY A 120 -17.99 -11.23 -10.14
C GLY A 120 -17.16 -10.64 -9.00
N ARG A 121 -16.22 -9.74 -9.30
CA ARG A 121 -15.33 -9.13 -8.29
C ARG A 121 -15.93 -7.93 -7.57
N THR A 122 -17.11 -7.47 -8.00
CA THR A 122 -17.78 -6.27 -7.44
C THR A 122 -17.94 -6.35 -5.92
N HIS A 123 -18.40 -7.49 -5.40
CA HIS A 123 -18.58 -7.68 -3.95
C HIS A 123 -17.25 -7.75 -3.19
N LEU A 124 -16.20 -8.28 -3.82
CA LEU A 124 -14.85 -8.34 -3.24
C LEU A 124 -14.22 -6.95 -3.12
N ARG A 125 -14.41 -6.10 -4.13
CA ARG A 125 -13.96 -4.70 -4.10
C ARG A 125 -14.70 -3.89 -3.03
N ALA A 126 -16.01 -4.08 -2.90
CA ALA A 126 -16.79 -3.44 -1.84
C ALA A 126 -16.31 -3.88 -0.46
N TYR A 127 -16.12 -5.18 -0.25
CA TYR A 127 -15.56 -5.75 0.97
C TYR A 127 -14.19 -5.14 1.32
N ALA A 128 -13.27 -5.07 0.36
CA ALA A 128 -11.93 -4.57 0.62
C ALA A 128 -11.91 -3.08 0.97
N ARG A 129 -12.75 -2.27 0.31
CA ARG A 129 -12.95 -0.86 0.65
C ARG A 129 -13.46 -0.71 2.09
N ASP A 130 -14.47 -1.49 2.46
CA ASP A 130 -15.12 -1.37 3.77
C ASP A 130 -14.18 -1.81 4.89
N ILE A 131 -13.39 -2.87 4.68
CA ILE A 131 -12.33 -3.28 5.62
C ILE A 131 -11.22 -2.24 5.71
N GLY A 132 -10.76 -1.67 4.59
CA GLY A 132 -9.71 -0.66 4.62
C GLY A 132 -10.12 0.57 5.43
N LEU A 133 -11.38 1.00 5.30
CA LEU A 133 -11.91 2.10 6.11
C LEU A 133 -12.04 1.71 7.60
N ALA A 134 -12.54 0.51 7.88
CA ALA A 134 -12.69 0.04 9.25
C ALA A 134 -11.33 -0.12 9.97
N PHE A 135 -10.31 -0.60 9.26
CA PHE A 135 -8.94 -0.72 9.77
C PHE A 135 -8.42 0.64 10.21
N GLN A 136 -8.57 1.67 9.38
CA GLN A 136 -8.09 3.00 9.71
C GLN A 136 -8.84 3.63 10.89
N ILE A 137 -10.16 3.49 10.94
CA ILE A 137 -10.95 3.99 12.08
C ILE A 137 -10.48 3.33 13.38
N ALA A 138 -10.15 2.04 13.35
CA ALA A 138 -9.64 1.35 14.52
C ALA A 138 -8.24 1.85 14.92
N ASP A 139 -7.36 2.07 13.95
CA ASP A 139 -6.00 2.61 14.16
C ASP A 139 -6.05 4.00 14.79
N ASP A 140 -6.86 4.91 14.22
CA ASP A 140 -7.06 6.27 14.73
C ASP A 140 -7.62 6.29 16.17
N ILE A 141 -8.44 5.29 16.56
CA ILE A 141 -8.95 5.16 17.92
C ILE A 141 -7.84 4.69 18.88
N LEU A 142 -7.02 3.72 18.45
CA LEU A 142 -5.95 3.17 19.27
C LEU A 142 -4.82 4.17 19.53
N ASP A 143 -4.56 5.09 18.60
CA ASP A 143 -3.55 6.14 18.76
C ASP A 143 -3.94 7.24 19.77
N VAL A 144 -5.22 7.32 20.15
CA VAL A 144 -5.75 8.33 21.10
C VAL A 144 -5.95 7.77 22.51
N GLU A 145 -5.95 6.45 22.70
CA GLU A 145 -6.07 5.76 23.99
C GLU A 145 -4.72 5.62 24.74
#